data_AF-A0A4Q0B1E2-F1
#
_entry.id   AF-A0A4Q0B1E2-F1
#
_cell.length_a   1.000
_cell.length_b   1.000
_cell.length_c   1.000
_cell.angle_alpha   90.00
_cell.angle_beta   90.00
_cell.angle_gamma   90.00
#
_symmetry.space_group_name_H-M   'P 1'
#
loop_
_entity.id
_entity.type
_entity.pdbx_description
1 polymer ?
#
loop_
_entity_poly.entity_id
_entity_poly.type
_entity_poly.pdbx_seq_one_letter_code
_entity_poly.pdbx_strand_id
1 'polypeptide(L)'
;MKKLLLVAFFAVGLTALKAQDFKKVQTALLLNQVENAKTEIDKLMQEPKAQAKAEGWFWKAKVYAALFKDDKTREKYPNTEVTAAEAFKKYKEMDPDYKILKENGGQDIPFNLYVTSFSQGVKEFNSKKWDSAAFYFGYAVDYSDVIFENKWSTAKMNFDTTSILYAAYANQNDKKLDKAYQYYGRLADSSVHGKEYEDIYKFLLVSASNNKNKADFDKWLGMAKKFYPNGEWDDYEADYLNKNYTLQEKADLFDKEDAAGTLTAAKYLQFGEMFANIPKDEKDKLDSTQEVYYKNKARLAFERAYTKDTANGIAAYNAGVLYNLEFNALDDKMRDNIRSLQKLNAAKADIKDPKKKAAYDAQIKPQVDAIKKANAELDKPAASAADSTITWLENAYRALKAVPDKSSAEKNCYNKSLDILYNMYTYKRDKSKADQKLFDAYDAKVKFYDQLISANGN
;
A
#
# COMPACT_ATOMS: atom_id res chain seq x y z
N MET A 1 49.00 -78.84 15.14
CA MET A 1 47.72 -78.38 15.75
C MET A 1 47.87 -77.32 16.86
N LYS A 2 49.01 -76.63 17.02
CA LYS A 2 49.17 -75.52 17.99
C LYS A 2 49.42 -74.13 17.39
N LYS A 3 49.45 -74.02 16.04
CA LYS A 3 49.68 -72.74 15.33
C LYS A 3 48.46 -72.19 14.57
N LEU A 4 47.34 -72.91 14.56
CA LEU A 4 46.11 -72.51 13.83
C LEU A 4 44.99 -71.98 14.74
N LEU A 5 45.13 -72.07 16.06
CA LEU A 5 44.12 -71.57 17.02
C LEU A 5 44.35 -70.11 17.46
N LEU A 6 45.53 -69.52 17.20
CA LEU A 6 45.82 -68.15 17.60
C LEU A 6 45.32 -67.08 16.59
N VAL A 7 45.03 -67.48 15.35
CA VAL A 7 44.57 -66.55 14.29
C VAL A 7 43.05 -66.36 14.31
N ALA A 8 42.30 -67.34 14.85
CA ALA A 8 40.85 -67.24 14.97
C ALA A 8 40.38 -66.32 16.11
N PHE A 9 41.22 -66.06 17.12
CA PHE A 9 40.88 -65.16 18.24
C PHE A 9 41.14 -63.67 17.95
N PHE A 10 41.94 -63.34 16.93
CA PHE A 10 42.18 -61.95 16.52
C PHE A 10 41.18 -61.42 15.47
N ALA A 11 40.48 -62.30 14.76
CA ALA A 11 39.52 -61.90 13.73
C ALA A 11 38.15 -61.47 14.31
N VAL A 12 37.83 -61.81 15.56
CA VAL A 12 36.59 -61.37 16.24
C VAL A 12 36.76 -60.02 16.96
N GLY A 13 38.00 -59.52 17.11
CA GLY A 13 38.27 -58.21 17.72
C GLY A 13 38.10 -57.00 16.78
N LEU A 14 38.08 -57.22 15.46
CA LEU A 14 38.07 -56.12 14.47
C LEU A 14 36.65 -55.68 14.05
N THR A 15 35.61 -56.43 14.43
CA THR A 15 34.22 -56.01 14.19
C THR A 15 33.59 -55.32 15.40
N ALA A 16 34.20 -55.41 16.59
CA ALA A 16 33.76 -54.68 17.80
C ALA A 16 34.23 -53.21 17.85
N LEU A 17 35.20 -52.81 17.02
CA LEU A 17 35.70 -51.43 16.95
C LEU A 17 34.74 -50.45 16.23
N LYS A 18 33.67 -50.95 15.60
CA LYS A 18 32.79 -50.11 14.77
C LYS A 18 31.73 -49.31 15.53
N ALA A 19 31.51 -49.57 16.83
CA ALA A 19 30.44 -48.97 17.64
C ALA A 19 30.93 -48.09 18.83
N GLN A 20 32.24 -47.92 19.02
CA GLN A 20 32.78 -47.25 20.21
C GLN A 20 33.09 -45.74 20.06
N ASP A 21 33.17 -45.20 18.84
CA ASP A 21 33.70 -43.83 18.63
C ASP A 21 32.89 -42.75 19.37
N PHE A 22 31.55 -42.83 19.41
CA PHE A 22 30.69 -41.81 20.04
C PHE A 22 30.18 -42.17 21.44
N LYS A 23 30.53 -43.35 21.97
CA LYS A 23 29.98 -43.85 23.24
C LYS A 23 30.29 -42.92 24.42
N LYS A 24 31.45 -42.25 24.42
CA LYS A 24 31.81 -41.28 25.46
C LYS A 24 30.91 -40.05 25.44
N VAL A 25 30.59 -39.54 24.25
CA VAL A 25 29.67 -38.41 24.06
C VAL A 25 28.27 -38.80 24.55
N GLN A 26 27.81 -39.99 24.17
CA GLN A 26 26.53 -40.54 24.60
C GLN A 26 26.45 -40.68 26.12
N THR A 27 27.45 -41.31 26.75
CA THR A 27 27.51 -41.47 28.21
C THR A 27 27.51 -40.11 28.91
N ALA A 28 28.30 -39.15 28.43
CA ALA A 28 28.33 -37.81 29.01
C ALA A 28 26.96 -37.12 28.93
N LEU A 29 26.27 -37.22 27.79
CA LEU A 29 24.90 -36.69 27.64
C LEU A 29 23.90 -37.39 28.55
N LEU A 30 23.96 -38.73 28.67
CA LEU A 30 23.10 -39.51 29.58
C LEU A 30 23.29 -39.12 31.05
N LEU A 31 24.51 -38.77 31.44
CA LEU A 31 24.85 -38.29 32.78
C LEU A 31 24.61 -36.78 32.96
N ASN A 32 24.00 -36.11 31.98
CA ASN A 32 23.78 -34.66 31.95
C ASN A 32 25.08 -33.82 32.08
N GLN A 33 26.22 -34.40 31.68
CA GLN A 33 27.53 -33.75 31.68
C GLN A 33 27.78 -33.10 30.31
N VAL A 34 26.98 -32.09 29.97
CA VAL A 34 26.97 -31.48 28.62
C VAL A 34 28.33 -30.87 28.25
N GLU A 35 29.04 -30.26 29.21
CA GLU A 35 30.39 -29.73 28.96
C GLU A 35 31.43 -30.83 28.69
N ASN A 36 31.34 -31.97 29.38
CA ASN A 36 32.19 -33.12 29.07
C ASN A 36 31.87 -33.69 27.69
N ALA A 37 30.58 -33.75 27.33
CA ALA A 37 30.14 -34.16 26.01
C ALA A 37 30.68 -33.23 24.93
N LYS A 38 30.75 -31.91 25.19
CA LYS A 38 31.37 -30.89 24.32
C LYS A 38 32.84 -31.22 24.07
N THR A 39 33.62 -31.43 25.12
CA THR A 39 35.05 -31.76 24.99
C THR A 39 35.26 -33.03 24.15
N GLU A 40 34.48 -34.08 24.40
CA GLU A 40 34.60 -35.35 23.67
C GLU A 40 34.15 -35.21 22.20
N ILE A 41 33.05 -34.52 21.92
CA ILE A 41 32.58 -34.37 20.54
C ILE A 41 33.49 -33.45 19.72
N ASP A 42 34.00 -32.37 20.32
CA ASP A 42 34.94 -31.47 19.62
C ASP A 42 36.22 -32.20 19.26
N LYS A 43 36.74 -33.03 20.18
CA LYS A 43 37.90 -33.88 19.93
C LYS A 43 37.63 -34.87 18.79
N LEU A 44 36.50 -35.57 18.82
CA LEU A 44 36.15 -36.53 17.78
C LEU A 44 35.98 -35.86 16.41
N MET A 45 35.38 -34.67 16.38
CA MET A 45 35.12 -33.94 15.15
C MET A 45 36.37 -33.27 14.54
N GLN A 46 37.55 -33.41 15.15
CA GLN A 46 38.83 -33.12 14.50
C GLN A 46 39.25 -34.24 13.52
N GLU A 47 38.73 -35.44 13.71
CA GLU A 47 39.08 -36.60 12.89
C GLU A 47 38.28 -36.60 11.56
N PRO A 48 38.92 -36.67 10.37
CA PRO A 48 38.21 -36.69 9.09
C PRO A 48 37.18 -37.83 8.98
N LYS A 49 37.47 -38.99 9.60
CA LYS A 49 36.55 -40.13 9.65
C LYS A 49 35.24 -39.84 10.40
N ALA A 50 35.25 -38.94 11.38
CA ALA A 50 34.06 -38.56 12.14
C ALA A 50 33.23 -37.54 11.35
N GLN A 51 33.90 -36.57 10.72
CA GLN A 51 33.26 -35.59 9.84
C GLN A 51 32.63 -36.24 8.59
N ALA A 52 33.17 -37.37 8.13
CA ALA A 52 32.62 -38.14 7.01
C ALA A 52 31.37 -38.98 7.37
N LYS A 53 30.92 -38.98 8.64
CA LYS A 53 29.76 -39.73 9.10
C LYS A 53 28.65 -38.78 9.59
N ALA A 54 27.41 -39.06 9.18
CA ALA A 54 26.23 -38.33 9.66
C ALA A 54 26.11 -38.36 11.21
N GLU A 55 26.51 -39.47 11.84
CA GLU A 55 26.49 -39.63 13.30
C GLU A 55 27.36 -38.60 14.04
N GLY A 56 28.50 -38.19 13.48
CA GLY A 56 29.35 -37.17 14.11
C GLY A 56 28.68 -35.80 14.14
N TRP A 57 28.05 -35.42 13.03
CA TRP A 57 27.28 -34.18 12.93
C TRP A 57 26.02 -34.21 13.79
N PHE A 58 25.36 -35.37 13.88
CA PHE A 58 24.22 -35.58 14.78
C PHE A 58 24.59 -35.33 16.25
N TRP A 59 25.64 -35.99 16.76
CA TRP A 59 26.06 -35.81 18.15
C TRP A 59 26.59 -34.40 18.41
N LYS A 60 27.27 -33.78 17.44
CA LYS A 60 27.70 -32.38 17.54
C LYS A 60 26.49 -31.45 17.66
N ALA A 61 25.47 -31.62 16.81
CA ALA A 61 24.24 -30.85 16.89
C ALA A 61 23.54 -31.04 18.24
N LYS A 62 23.46 -32.28 18.74
CA LYS A 62 22.82 -32.59 20.04
C LYS A 62 23.52 -31.96 21.23
N VAL A 63 24.85 -32.07 21.30
CA VAL A 63 25.63 -31.45 22.37
C VAL A 63 25.49 -29.93 22.34
N TYR A 64 25.67 -29.31 21.17
CA TYR A 64 25.62 -27.85 21.09
C TYR A 64 24.20 -27.29 21.27
N ALA A 65 23.15 -28.00 20.86
CA ALA A 65 21.78 -27.60 21.15
C ALA A 65 21.47 -27.67 22.67
N ALA A 66 22.03 -28.65 23.39
CA ALA A 66 21.93 -28.73 24.84
C ALA A 66 22.69 -27.59 25.53
N LEU A 67 23.87 -27.20 25.03
CA LEU A 67 24.61 -26.04 25.53
C LEU A 67 23.87 -24.71 25.27
N PHE A 68 23.23 -24.57 24.11
CA PHE A 68 22.47 -23.37 23.78
C PHE A 68 21.24 -23.21 24.69
N LYS A 69 20.56 -24.32 25.00
CA LYS A 69 19.39 -24.35 25.87
C LYS A 69 19.66 -23.82 27.27
N ASP A 70 20.82 -24.14 27.85
CA ASP A 70 21.16 -23.72 29.21
C ASP A 70 21.79 -22.33 29.22
N ASP A 71 21.26 -21.46 30.07
CA ASP A 71 21.67 -20.06 30.13
C ASP A 71 23.14 -19.89 30.51
N LYS A 72 23.65 -20.70 31.46
CA LYS A 72 25.03 -20.59 31.94
C LYS A 72 26.01 -21.04 30.87
N THR A 73 25.71 -22.14 30.18
CA THR A 73 26.58 -22.61 29.11
C THR A 73 26.50 -21.74 27.87
N ARG A 74 25.34 -21.17 27.54
CA ARG A 74 25.20 -20.22 26.43
C ARG A 74 25.99 -18.93 26.68
N GLU A 75 26.02 -18.44 27.91
CA GLU A 75 26.87 -17.29 28.29
C GLU A 75 28.37 -17.63 28.26
N LYS A 76 28.74 -18.83 28.73
CA LYS A 76 30.13 -19.30 28.76
C LYS A 76 30.69 -19.63 27.39
N TYR A 77 29.86 -20.19 26.50
CA TYR A 77 30.24 -20.65 25.17
C TYR A 77 29.44 -19.87 24.11
N PRO A 78 30.03 -18.81 23.53
CA PRO A 78 29.35 -18.03 22.50
C PRO A 78 29.11 -18.86 21.23
N ASN A 79 28.12 -18.47 20.43
CA ASN A 79 27.77 -19.09 19.14
C ASN A 79 27.36 -20.57 19.23
N THR A 80 26.84 -20.99 20.39
CA THR A 80 26.38 -22.38 20.56
C THR A 80 25.20 -22.70 19.64
N GLU A 81 24.31 -21.73 19.43
CA GLU A 81 23.22 -21.78 18.46
C GLU A 81 23.69 -21.96 17.02
N VAL A 82 24.68 -21.18 16.58
CA VAL A 82 25.23 -21.26 15.22
C VAL A 82 25.90 -22.63 15.02
N THR A 83 26.70 -23.07 15.99
CA THR A 83 27.41 -24.35 15.89
C THR A 83 26.44 -25.53 15.88
N ALA A 84 25.40 -25.49 16.71
CA ALA A 84 24.33 -26.48 16.71
C ALA A 84 23.58 -26.49 15.38
N ALA A 85 23.23 -25.31 14.86
CA ALA A 85 22.47 -25.15 13.63
C ALA A 85 23.21 -25.67 12.39
N GLU A 86 24.48 -25.29 12.25
CA GLU A 86 25.35 -25.75 11.17
C GLU A 86 25.58 -27.27 11.24
N ALA A 87 25.83 -27.81 12.45
CA ALA A 87 25.98 -29.24 12.63
C ALA A 87 24.68 -30.00 12.29
N PHE A 88 23.52 -29.48 12.67
CA PHE A 88 22.23 -30.08 12.34
C PHE A 88 21.96 -30.03 10.84
N LYS A 89 22.29 -28.92 10.18
CA LYS A 89 22.19 -28.79 8.72
C LYS A 89 23.07 -29.83 8.02
N LYS A 90 24.33 -29.98 8.43
CA LYS A 90 25.24 -31.01 7.89
C LYS A 90 24.75 -32.42 8.15
N TYR A 91 24.20 -32.67 9.33
CA TYR A 91 23.54 -33.93 9.62
C TYR A 91 22.37 -34.21 8.65
N LYS A 92 21.46 -33.25 8.47
CA LYS A 92 20.29 -33.37 7.56
C LYS A 92 20.70 -33.60 6.11
N GLU A 93 21.79 -32.99 5.64
CA GLU A 93 22.35 -33.23 4.30
C GLU A 93 22.81 -34.69 4.11
N MET A 94 23.28 -35.34 5.17
CA MET A 94 23.83 -36.71 5.13
C MET A 94 22.83 -37.81 5.51
N ASP A 95 21.79 -37.47 6.28
CA ASP A 95 20.74 -38.39 6.72
C ASP A 95 19.36 -37.69 6.63
N PRO A 96 18.85 -37.47 5.40
CA PRO A 96 17.65 -36.66 5.16
C PRO A 96 16.37 -37.28 5.72
N ASP A 97 16.33 -38.60 5.90
CA ASP A 97 15.19 -39.33 6.50
C ASP A 97 15.20 -39.28 8.03
N TYR A 98 16.18 -38.61 8.63
CA TYR A 98 16.40 -38.50 10.07
C TYR A 98 16.51 -39.85 10.78
N LYS A 99 17.10 -40.87 10.14
CA LYS A 99 17.15 -42.22 10.70
C LYS A 99 17.94 -42.25 12.01
N ILE A 100 19.14 -41.67 12.02
CA ILE A 100 20.01 -41.62 13.21
C ILE A 100 19.31 -40.85 14.33
N LEU A 101 18.69 -39.72 14.01
CA LEU A 101 17.95 -38.91 14.97
C LEU A 101 16.80 -39.69 15.60
N LYS A 102 16.01 -40.43 14.82
CA LYS A 102 14.89 -41.24 15.33
C LYS A 102 15.38 -42.37 16.23
N GLU A 103 16.44 -43.07 15.84
CA GLU A 103 17.02 -44.17 16.61
C GLU A 103 17.68 -43.72 17.93
N ASN A 104 18.17 -42.48 17.99
CA ASN A 104 18.94 -41.95 19.12
C ASN A 104 18.19 -40.85 19.90
N GLY A 105 16.87 -40.75 19.73
CA GLY A 105 16.01 -39.81 20.45
C GLY A 105 16.46 -38.36 20.29
N GLY A 106 16.82 -37.93 19.08
CA GLY A 106 17.40 -36.63 18.79
C GLY A 106 16.40 -35.53 18.42
N GLN A 107 15.11 -35.76 18.61
CA GLN A 107 14.07 -34.75 18.38
C GLN A 107 14.28 -33.52 19.29
N ASP A 108 14.96 -33.68 20.42
CA ASP A 108 15.33 -32.59 21.31
C ASP A 108 16.21 -31.53 20.63
N ILE A 109 16.95 -31.87 19.57
CA ILE A 109 17.79 -30.93 18.84
C ILE A 109 16.97 -29.76 18.27
N PRO A 110 16.04 -29.97 17.32
CA PRO A 110 15.22 -28.89 16.78
C PRO A 110 14.30 -28.27 17.85
N PHE A 111 13.80 -29.04 18.83
CA PHE A 111 12.97 -28.47 19.91
C PHE A 111 13.77 -27.47 20.77
N ASN A 112 15.00 -27.81 21.16
CA ASN A 112 15.86 -26.92 21.94
C ASN A 112 16.24 -25.68 21.12
N LEU A 113 16.57 -25.84 19.83
CA LEU A 113 16.89 -24.71 18.94
C LEU A 113 15.69 -23.79 18.72
N TYR A 114 14.50 -24.35 18.51
CA TYR A 114 13.26 -23.60 18.37
C TYR A 114 12.92 -22.79 19.63
N VAL A 115 12.69 -23.48 20.76
CA VAL A 115 12.17 -22.85 21.99
C VAL A 115 13.14 -21.81 22.54
N THR A 116 14.43 -22.14 22.54
CA THR A 116 15.47 -21.23 23.05
C THR A 116 15.63 -20.03 22.14
N SER A 117 15.64 -20.22 20.82
CA SER A 117 15.72 -19.08 19.89
C SER A 117 14.48 -18.20 19.98
N PHE A 118 13.27 -18.77 20.10
CA PHE A 118 12.07 -17.96 20.32
C PHE A 118 12.18 -17.11 21.58
N SER A 119 12.61 -17.70 22.70
CA SER A 119 12.81 -16.97 23.96
C SER A 119 13.87 -15.87 23.87
N GLN A 120 15.00 -16.12 23.19
CA GLN A 120 16.02 -15.09 22.96
C GLN A 120 15.50 -14.00 22.01
N GLY A 121 14.76 -14.37 20.96
CA GLY A 121 14.09 -13.44 20.05
C GLY A 121 13.18 -12.48 20.80
N VAL A 122 12.32 -12.99 21.70
CA VAL A 122 11.45 -12.15 22.54
C VAL A 122 12.25 -11.19 23.42
N LYS A 123 13.32 -11.66 24.06
CA LYS A 123 14.20 -10.82 24.91
C LYS A 123 14.83 -9.68 24.10
N GLU A 124 15.38 -9.99 22.94
CA GLU A 124 16.07 -9.03 22.07
C GLU A 124 15.07 -8.05 21.43
N PHE A 125 13.88 -8.53 21.06
CA PHE A 125 12.78 -7.71 20.53
C PHE A 125 12.28 -6.70 21.56
N ASN A 126 12.05 -7.14 22.80
CA ASN A 126 11.67 -6.24 23.90
C ASN A 126 12.77 -5.22 24.21
N SER A 127 14.02 -5.57 23.94
CA SER A 127 15.18 -4.68 24.03
C SER A 127 15.39 -3.81 22.78
N LYS A 128 14.49 -3.88 21.79
CA LYS A 128 14.55 -3.17 20.50
C LYS A 128 15.82 -3.44 19.68
N LYS A 129 16.47 -4.59 19.91
CA LYS A 129 17.62 -5.04 19.12
C LYS A 129 17.12 -5.84 17.93
N TRP A 130 16.66 -5.13 16.91
CA TRP A 130 15.90 -5.73 15.81
C TRP A 130 16.67 -6.75 14.98
N ASP A 131 17.93 -6.48 14.65
CA ASP A 131 18.80 -7.44 13.94
C ASP A 131 18.98 -8.76 14.72
N SER A 132 19.28 -8.65 16.02
CA SER A 132 19.44 -9.80 16.93
C SER A 132 18.13 -10.57 17.11
N ALA A 133 17.01 -9.86 17.30
CA ALA A 133 15.68 -10.46 17.35
C ALA A 133 15.34 -11.19 16.05
N ALA A 134 15.63 -10.58 14.89
CA ALA A 134 15.39 -11.18 13.58
C ALA A 134 16.21 -12.45 13.36
N PHE A 135 17.46 -12.47 13.83
CA PHE A 135 18.32 -13.65 13.82
C PHE A 135 17.68 -14.81 14.61
N TYR A 136 17.31 -14.56 15.86
CA TYR A 136 16.75 -15.60 16.73
C TYR A 136 15.35 -16.05 16.29
N PHE A 137 14.46 -15.14 15.90
CA PHE A 137 13.16 -15.54 15.35
C PHE A 137 13.30 -16.28 14.03
N GLY A 138 14.30 -15.97 13.20
CA GLY A 138 14.63 -16.75 12.01
C GLY A 138 14.91 -18.22 12.33
N TYR A 139 15.77 -18.49 13.32
CA TYR A 139 15.99 -19.85 13.81
C TYR A 139 14.73 -20.47 14.42
N ALA A 140 13.94 -19.70 15.17
CA ALA A 140 12.68 -20.21 15.70
C ALA A 140 11.77 -20.70 14.56
N VAL A 141 11.64 -19.94 13.48
CA VAL A 141 10.89 -20.35 12.28
C VAL A 141 11.48 -21.63 11.68
N ASP A 142 12.77 -21.63 11.33
CA ASP A 142 13.43 -22.75 10.65
C ASP A 142 13.26 -24.07 11.42
N TYR A 143 13.46 -24.04 12.73
CA TYR A 143 13.38 -25.26 13.54
C TYR A 143 11.95 -25.64 13.91
N SER A 144 11.02 -24.68 14.02
CA SER A 144 9.60 -25.00 14.12
C SER A 144 9.11 -25.73 12.87
N ASP A 145 9.54 -25.32 11.68
CA ASP A 145 9.18 -25.97 10.41
C ASP A 145 9.66 -27.42 10.37
N VAL A 146 10.92 -27.67 10.76
CA VAL A 146 11.45 -29.05 10.86
C VAL A 146 10.58 -29.90 11.79
N ILE A 147 10.14 -29.37 12.93
CA ILE A 147 9.29 -30.08 13.90
C ILE A 147 7.92 -30.41 13.29
N PHE A 148 7.27 -29.45 12.65
CA PHE A 148 5.91 -29.62 12.09
C PHE A 148 5.90 -30.49 10.84
N GLU A 149 6.83 -30.29 9.90
CA GLU A 149 6.98 -31.12 8.69
C GLU A 149 7.14 -32.61 9.03
N ASN A 150 7.86 -32.91 10.11
CA ASN A 150 8.11 -34.28 10.56
C ASN A 150 7.07 -34.81 11.55
N LYS A 151 6.04 -34.02 11.87
CA LYS A 151 4.96 -34.38 12.81
C LYS A 151 5.49 -34.79 14.20
N TRP A 152 6.55 -34.12 14.66
CA TRP A 152 7.14 -34.35 15.98
C TRP A 152 6.42 -33.59 17.09
N SER A 153 5.70 -32.53 16.75
CA SER A 153 4.78 -31.85 17.67
C SER A 153 3.44 -32.60 17.76
N THR A 154 2.81 -32.53 18.93
CA THR A 154 1.41 -32.96 19.12
C THR A 154 0.41 -31.95 18.57
N ALA A 155 0.84 -30.70 18.34
CA ALA A 155 0.00 -29.66 17.75
C ALA A 155 -0.22 -29.94 16.24
N LYS A 156 -1.49 -29.90 15.82
CA LYS A 156 -1.91 -30.14 14.43
C LYS A 156 -1.86 -28.85 13.60
N MET A 157 -0.70 -28.21 13.55
CA MET A 157 -0.47 -27.01 12.74
C MET A 157 0.66 -27.25 11.75
N ASN A 158 0.63 -26.55 10.61
CA ASN A 158 1.61 -26.73 9.54
C ASN A 158 2.91 -25.96 9.79
N PHE A 159 2.85 -24.88 10.58
CA PHE A 159 3.97 -24.01 10.94
C PHE A 159 3.58 -23.10 12.11
N ASP A 160 4.57 -22.52 12.80
CA ASP A 160 4.35 -21.55 13.89
C ASP A 160 4.07 -20.14 13.38
N THR A 161 2.80 -19.74 13.42
CA THR A 161 2.36 -18.39 13.04
C THR A 161 3.00 -17.29 13.89
N THR A 162 3.28 -17.56 15.17
CA THR A 162 3.83 -16.56 16.10
C THR A 162 5.29 -16.29 15.77
N SER A 163 6.10 -17.34 15.61
CA SER A 163 7.51 -17.19 15.24
C SER A 163 7.67 -16.45 13.91
N ILE A 164 6.85 -16.77 12.91
CA ILE A 164 6.88 -16.10 11.60
C ILE A 164 6.49 -14.62 11.73
N LEU A 165 5.43 -14.32 12.50
CA LEU A 165 4.98 -12.95 12.71
C LEU A 165 6.06 -12.09 13.38
N TYR A 166 6.69 -12.60 14.42
CA TYR A 166 7.75 -11.88 15.12
C TYR A 166 9.04 -11.79 14.31
N ALA A 167 9.37 -12.80 13.48
CA ALA A 167 10.45 -12.70 12.51
C ALA A 167 10.18 -11.57 11.50
N ALA A 168 8.95 -11.45 11.02
CA ALA A 168 8.54 -10.37 10.12
C ALA A 168 8.65 -9.00 10.80
N TYR A 169 8.09 -8.83 12.01
CA TYR A 169 8.19 -7.58 12.77
C TYR A 169 9.64 -7.17 13.05
N ALA A 170 10.49 -8.12 13.45
CA ALA A 170 11.90 -7.82 13.71
C ALA A 170 12.61 -7.36 12.43
N ASN A 171 12.42 -8.05 11.29
CA ASN A 171 13.00 -7.63 10.02
C ASN A 171 12.44 -6.30 9.51
N GLN A 172 11.15 -6.02 9.70
CA GLN A 172 10.54 -4.74 9.34
C GLN A 172 11.15 -3.60 10.15
N ASN A 173 11.26 -3.75 11.47
CA ASN A 173 11.86 -2.73 12.34
C ASN A 173 13.37 -2.54 12.07
N ASP A 174 14.05 -3.59 11.61
CA ASP A 174 15.44 -3.55 11.16
C ASP A 174 15.62 -3.07 9.71
N LYS A 175 14.53 -2.63 9.05
CA LYS A 175 14.51 -2.14 7.65
C LYS A 175 14.92 -3.19 6.60
N LYS A 176 14.90 -4.48 6.95
CA LYS A 176 15.09 -5.61 6.03
C LYS A 176 13.75 -5.99 5.37
N LEU A 177 13.21 -5.07 4.58
CA LEU A 177 11.83 -5.14 4.07
C LEU A 177 11.57 -6.37 3.19
N ASP A 178 12.56 -6.82 2.41
CA ASP A 178 12.41 -8.04 1.57
C ASP A 178 12.20 -9.30 2.42
N LYS A 179 12.91 -9.40 3.55
CA LYS A 179 12.73 -10.52 4.49
C LYS A 179 11.40 -10.43 5.22
N ALA A 180 10.99 -9.22 5.64
CA ALA A 180 9.68 -9.01 6.22
C ALA A 180 8.57 -9.41 5.24
N TYR A 181 8.69 -9.01 3.96
CA TYR A 181 7.77 -9.38 2.89
C TYR A 181 7.65 -10.90 2.73
N GLN A 182 8.76 -11.64 2.77
CA GLN A 182 8.75 -13.10 2.69
C GLN A 182 7.97 -13.75 3.85
N TYR A 183 8.22 -13.34 5.09
CA TYR A 183 7.53 -13.90 6.26
C TYR A 183 6.04 -13.53 6.28
N TYR A 184 5.71 -12.26 6.02
CA TYR A 184 4.33 -11.81 5.89
C TYR A 184 3.57 -12.48 4.75
N GLY A 185 4.22 -12.62 3.59
CA GLY A 185 3.66 -13.29 2.42
C GLY A 185 3.34 -14.75 2.75
N ARG A 186 4.22 -15.44 3.48
CA ARG A 186 3.99 -16.82 3.93
C ARG A 186 2.75 -16.96 4.84
N LEU A 187 2.54 -16.02 5.76
CA LEU A 187 1.32 -15.98 6.59
C LEU A 187 0.08 -15.75 5.73
N ALA A 188 0.12 -14.76 4.84
CA ALA A 188 -1.00 -14.41 3.97
C ALA A 188 -1.35 -15.55 3.00
N ASP A 189 -0.36 -16.19 2.37
CA ASP A 189 -0.51 -17.35 1.48
C ASP A 189 -1.20 -18.53 2.15
N SER A 190 -0.92 -18.69 3.44
CA SER A 190 -1.54 -19.72 4.26
C SER A 190 -2.91 -19.31 4.80
N SER A 191 -3.46 -18.19 4.31
CA SER A 191 -4.74 -17.63 4.74
C SER A 191 -4.83 -17.38 6.25
N VAL A 192 -3.70 -17.01 6.90
CA VAL A 192 -3.70 -16.60 8.31
C VAL A 192 -4.38 -15.24 8.43
N HIS A 193 -5.39 -15.16 9.29
CA HIS A 193 -6.20 -13.96 9.49
C HIS A 193 -6.64 -13.84 10.95
N GLY A 194 -7.01 -12.63 11.35
CA GLY A 194 -7.29 -12.22 12.72
C GLY A 194 -6.97 -10.73 12.85
N LYS A 195 -7.49 -10.06 13.88
CA LYS A 195 -7.30 -8.60 14.03
C LYS A 195 -5.81 -8.21 14.05
N GLU A 196 -4.99 -9.05 14.66
CA GLU A 196 -3.54 -8.92 14.77
C GLU A 196 -2.77 -9.12 13.45
N TYR A 197 -3.42 -9.64 12.42
CA TYR A 197 -2.83 -9.92 11.11
C TYR A 197 -3.26 -8.92 10.02
N GLU A 198 -4.16 -7.99 10.31
CA GLU A 198 -4.65 -7.02 9.30
C GLU A 198 -3.52 -6.15 8.74
N ASP A 199 -2.62 -5.67 9.61
CA ASP A 199 -1.51 -4.78 9.22
C ASP A 199 -0.48 -5.47 8.32
N ILE A 200 -0.47 -6.80 8.29
CA ILE A 200 0.35 -7.59 7.37
C ILE A 200 -0.08 -7.36 5.93
N TYR A 201 -1.39 -7.35 5.68
CA TYR A 201 -1.93 -7.11 4.34
C TYR A 201 -1.63 -5.68 3.89
N LYS A 202 -1.71 -4.71 4.80
CA LYS A 202 -1.30 -3.31 4.55
C LYS A 202 0.16 -3.24 4.13
N PHE A 203 1.06 -3.92 4.87
CA PHE A 203 2.48 -3.99 4.52
C PHE A 203 2.69 -4.60 3.12
N LEU A 204 2.06 -5.75 2.86
CA LEU A 204 2.19 -6.47 1.58
C LEU A 204 1.71 -5.63 0.39
N LEU A 205 0.60 -4.91 0.54
CA LEU A 205 0.09 -3.98 -0.48
C LEU A 205 1.06 -2.83 -0.76
N VAL A 206 1.60 -2.20 0.29
CA VAL A 206 2.59 -1.12 0.15
C VAL A 206 3.87 -1.62 -0.52
N SER A 207 4.38 -2.79 -0.11
CA SER A 207 5.55 -3.40 -0.73
C SER A 207 5.31 -3.75 -2.20
N ALA A 208 4.18 -4.36 -2.54
CA ALA A 208 3.83 -4.69 -3.92
C ALA A 208 3.66 -3.41 -4.78
N SER A 209 3.10 -2.35 -4.21
CA SER A 209 2.98 -1.03 -4.84
C SER A 209 4.33 -0.40 -5.14
N ASN A 210 5.23 -0.35 -4.15
CA ASN A 210 6.57 0.23 -4.31
C ASN A 210 7.43 -0.56 -5.30
N ASN A 211 7.23 -1.88 -5.38
CA ASN A 211 7.96 -2.78 -6.29
C ASN A 211 7.28 -2.95 -7.66
N LYS A 212 6.19 -2.21 -7.93
CA LYS A 212 5.40 -2.29 -9.17
C LYS A 212 4.88 -3.70 -9.49
N ASN A 213 4.71 -4.56 -8.49
CA ASN A 213 4.30 -5.96 -8.68
C ASN A 213 2.77 -6.07 -8.67
N LYS A 214 2.16 -5.96 -9.85
CA LYS A 214 0.70 -6.00 -9.99
C LYS A 214 0.08 -7.33 -9.54
N ALA A 215 0.72 -8.45 -9.89
CA ALA A 215 0.18 -9.76 -9.59
C ALA A 215 0.07 -9.99 -8.08
N ASP A 216 1.11 -9.61 -7.33
CA ASP A 216 1.09 -9.67 -5.88
C ASP A 216 0.12 -8.65 -5.28
N PHE A 217 0.09 -7.42 -5.80
CA PHE A 217 -0.84 -6.40 -5.33
C PHE A 217 -2.30 -6.86 -5.44
N ASP A 218 -2.72 -7.34 -6.61
CA ASP A 218 -4.08 -7.84 -6.86
C ASP A 218 -4.41 -9.03 -5.92
N LYS A 219 -3.46 -9.94 -5.74
CA LYS A 219 -3.59 -11.10 -4.85
C LYS A 219 -3.81 -10.68 -3.40
N TRP A 220 -2.95 -9.80 -2.87
CA TRP A 220 -3.04 -9.33 -1.49
C TRP A 220 -4.28 -8.48 -1.26
N LEU A 221 -4.67 -7.65 -2.23
CA LEU A 221 -5.89 -6.84 -2.15
C LEU A 221 -7.14 -7.73 -2.10
N GLY A 222 -7.19 -8.77 -2.93
CA GLY A 222 -8.27 -9.75 -2.92
C GLY A 222 -8.40 -10.47 -1.57
N MET A 223 -7.27 -10.88 -0.97
CA MET A 223 -7.27 -11.48 0.36
C MET A 223 -7.65 -10.49 1.47
N ALA A 224 -7.15 -9.27 1.41
CA ALA A 224 -7.46 -8.22 2.38
C ALA A 224 -8.96 -7.89 2.39
N LYS A 225 -9.55 -7.65 1.21
CA LYS A 225 -11.00 -7.41 1.05
C LYS A 225 -11.83 -8.61 1.49
N LYS A 226 -11.35 -9.85 1.30
CA LYS A 226 -12.02 -11.07 1.76
C LYS A 226 -12.03 -11.23 3.28
N PHE A 227 -10.88 -11.04 3.93
CA PHE A 227 -10.75 -11.30 5.37
C PHE A 227 -11.12 -10.09 6.25
N TYR A 228 -11.02 -8.88 5.71
CA TYR A 228 -11.27 -7.63 6.43
C TYR A 228 -12.18 -6.71 5.59
N PRO A 229 -13.44 -7.07 5.35
CA PRO A 229 -14.32 -6.35 4.41
C PRO A 229 -14.57 -4.89 4.75
N ASN A 230 -14.32 -4.47 6.01
CA ASN A 230 -14.50 -3.09 6.48
C ASN A 230 -13.19 -2.28 6.49
N GLY A 231 -12.09 -2.82 5.94
CA GLY A 231 -10.82 -2.09 5.86
C GLY A 231 -10.81 -1.02 4.77
N GLU A 232 -9.97 0.00 4.96
CA GLU A 232 -9.78 1.13 4.04
C GLU A 232 -8.89 0.75 2.85
N TRP A 233 -9.29 -0.31 2.12
CA TRP A 233 -8.46 -0.90 1.06
C TRP A 233 -8.39 -0.06 -0.22
N ASP A 234 -9.37 0.80 -0.43
CA ASP A 234 -9.44 1.63 -1.63
C ASP A 234 -8.31 2.68 -1.65
N ASP A 235 -7.78 3.09 -0.50
CA ASP A 235 -6.63 4.02 -0.44
C ASP A 235 -5.33 3.36 -0.94
N TYR A 236 -5.14 2.06 -0.65
CA TYR A 236 -4.00 1.30 -1.17
C TYR A 236 -4.10 1.12 -2.69
N GLU A 237 -5.32 0.91 -3.20
CA GLU A 237 -5.57 0.85 -4.64
C GLU A 237 -5.27 2.19 -5.31
N ALA A 238 -5.70 3.30 -4.70
CA ALA A 238 -5.38 4.64 -5.19
C ALA A 238 -3.87 4.94 -5.17
N ASP A 239 -3.15 4.58 -4.11
CA ASP A 239 -1.68 4.68 -4.03
C ASP A 239 -1.01 3.87 -5.15
N TYR A 240 -1.46 2.63 -5.38
CA TYR A 240 -0.95 1.77 -6.43
C TYR A 240 -1.09 2.40 -7.81
N LEU A 241 -2.29 2.90 -8.14
CA LEU A 241 -2.54 3.59 -9.40
C LEU A 241 -1.66 4.83 -9.52
N ASN A 242 -1.51 5.63 -8.46
CA ASN A 242 -0.72 6.85 -8.50
C ASN A 242 0.78 6.61 -8.72
N LYS A 243 1.33 5.51 -8.20
CA LYS A 243 2.76 5.17 -8.38
C LYS A 243 3.05 4.44 -9.67
N ASN A 244 2.11 3.63 -10.16
CA ASN A 244 2.39 2.62 -11.17
C ASN A 244 1.69 2.86 -12.50
N TYR A 245 0.71 3.77 -12.57
CA TYR A 245 -0.03 4.07 -13.79
C TYR A 245 0.29 5.48 -14.25
N THR A 246 0.48 5.63 -15.56
CA THR A 246 0.41 6.92 -16.23
C THR A 246 -1.02 7.48 -16.19
N LEU A 247 -1.16 8.79 -16.38
CA LEU A 247 -2.47 9.43 -16.44
C LEU A 247 -3.39 8.83 -17.54
N GLN A 248 -2.82 8.41 -18.67
CA GLN A 248 -3.58 7.75 -19.74
C GLN A 248 -4.06 6.36 -19.32
N GLU A 249 -3.19 5.54 -18.71
CA GLU A 249 -3.60 4.22 -18.21
C GLU A 249 -4.68 4.32 -17.13
N LYS A 250 -4.65 5.35 -16.28
CA LYS A 250 -5.74 5.64 -15.32
C LYS A 250 -7.04 5.95 -16.05
N ALA A 251 -6.99 6.75 -17.13
CA ALA A 251 -8.18 7.08 -17.92
C ALA A 251 -8.75 5.85 -18.65
N ASP A 252 -7.88 5.00 -19.21
CA ASP A 252 -8.30 3.77 -19.89
C ASP A 252 -8.93 2.78 -18.89
N LEU A 253 -8.36 2.67 -17.68
CA LEU A 253 -8.92 1.87 -16.60
C LEU A 253 -10.29 2.41 -16.17
N PHE A 254 -10.39 3.71 -15.94
CA PHE A 254 -11.64 4.38 -15.60
C PHE A 254 -12.73 4.09 -16.64
N ASP A 255 -12.43 4.26 -17.94
CA ASP A 255 -13.41 4.03 -19.01
C ASP A 255 -13.88 2.59 -19.08
N LYS A 256 -12.95 1.65 -18.93
CA LYS A 256 -13.27 0.23 -18.88
C LYS A 256 -14.19 -0.12 -17.71
N GLU A 257 -13.88 0.37 -16.52
CA GLU A 257 -14.66 0.05 -15.30
C GLU A 257 -15.98 0.81 -15.22
N ASP A 258 -16.05 2.06 -15.73
CA ASP A 258 -17.30 2.81 -15.88
C ASP A 258 -18.25 2.10 -16.84
N ALA A 259 -17.75 1.68 -18.01
CA ALA A 259 -18.55 0.92 -18.98
C ALA A 259 -19.03 -0.43 -18.44
N ALA A 260 -18.24 -1.07 -17.56
CA ALA A 260 -18.64 -2.30 -16.88
C ALA A 260 -19.62 -2.06 -15.71
N GLY A 261 -19.79 -0.82 -15.26
CA GLY A 261 -20.64 -0.46 -14.12
C GLY A 261 -20.13 -0.96 -12.77
N THR A 262 -18.84 -1.32 -12.67
CA THR A 262 -18.24 -1.97 -11.49
C THR A 262 -17.75 -1.00 -10.43
N LEU A 263 -17.67 0.30 -10.74
CA LEU A 263 -17.17 1.33 -9.83
C LEU A 263 -18.17 1.66 -8.72
N THR A 264 -17.67 1.78 -7.49
CA THR A 264 -18.41 2.31 -6.33
C THR A 264 -18.37 3.84 -6.33
N ALA A 265 -19.22 4.49 -5.53
CA ALA A 265 -19.17 5.94 -5.36
C ALA A 265 -17.79 6.43 -4.86
N ALA A 266 -17.17 5.69 -3.94
CA ALA A 266 -15.82 5.96 -3.45
C ALA A 266 -14.76 5.89 -4.55
N LYS A 267 -14.79 4.84 -5.38
CA LYS A 267 -13.84 4.73 -6.51
C LYS A 267 -14.01 5.84 -7.54
N TYR A 268 -15.25 6.21 -7.86
CA TYR A 268 -15.49 7.37 -8.73
C TYR A 268 -14.91 8.66 -8.14
N LEU A 269 -15.05 8.88 -6.84
CA LEU A 269 -14.47 10.03 -6.16
C LEU A 269 -12.93 10.02 -6.29
N GLN A 270 -12.28 8.88 -6.05
CA GLN A 270 -10.84 8.73 -6.19
C GLN A 270 -10.34 9.00 -7.62
N PHE A 271 -10.99 8.45 -8.64
CA PHE A 271 -10.67 8.77 -10.03
C PHE A 271 -10.86 10.25 -10.33
N GLY A 272 -11.94 10.86 -9.83
CA GLY A 272 -12.18 12.29 -9.93
C GLY A 272 -11.04 13.11 -9.37
N GLU A 273 -10.55 12.76 -8.18
CA GLU A 273 -9.41 13.41 -7.53
C GLU A 273 -8.10 13.23 -8.30
N MET A 274 -7.83 12.03 -8.81
CA MET A 274 -6.64 11.76 -9.62
C MET A 274 -6.60 12.61 -10.89
N PHE A 275 -7.72 12.77 -11.58
CA PHE A 275 -7.80 13.57 -12.80
C PHE A 275 -7.88 15.09 -12.52
N ALA A 276 -8.40 15.49 -11.36
CA ALA A 276 -8.46 16.90 -10.97
C ALA A 276 -7.11 17.42 -10.44
N ASN A 277 -6.35 16.56 -9.73
CA ASN A 277 -5.11 16.92 -9.04
C ASN A 277 -3.89 16.29 -9.72
N ILE A 278 -3.75 16.52 -11.03
CA ILE A 278 -2.62 16.01 -11.83
C ILE A 278 -1.31 16.58 -11.26
N PRO A 279 -0.32 15.72 -10.91
CA PRO A 279 0.99 16.15 -10.45
C PRO A 279 1.64 17.13 -11.42
N LYS A 280 2.38 18.11 -10.89
CA LYS A 280 2.94 19.21 -11.71
C LYS A 280 3.83 18.70 -12.86
N ASP A 281 4.65 17.68 -12.59
CA ASP A 281 5.57 17.09 -13.56
C ASP A 281 4.87 16.27 -14.67
N GLU A 282 3.64 15.80 -14.44
CA GLU A 282 2.77 15.26 -15.48
C GLU A 282 2.02 16.39 -16.20
N LYS A 283 1.51 17.36 -15.45
CA LYS A 283 0.73 18.48 -15.97
C LYS A 283 1.52 19.34 -16.96
N ASP A 284 2.79 19.63 -16.67
CA ASP A 284 3.67 20.44 -17.53
C ASP A 284 3.95 19.77 -18.90
N LYS A 285 3.61 18.49 -19.06
CA LYS A 285 3.73 17.74 -20.33
C LYS A 285 2.43 17.72 -21.15
N LEU A 286 1.33 18.23 -20.60
CA LEU A 286 0.03 18.21 -21.26
C LEU A 286 -0.14 19.43 -22.17
N ASP A 287 -0.72 19.21 -23.35
CA ASP A 287 -1.27 20.30 -24.14
C ASP A 287 -2.66 20.73 -23.63
N SER A 288 -3.16 21.84 -24.16
CA SER A 288 -4.47 22.38 -23.75
C SER A 288 -5.65 21.42 -24.00
N THR A 289 -5.57 20.55 -25.00
CA THR A 289 -6.61 19.57 -25.32
C THR A 289 -6.59 18.43 -24.31
N GLN A 290 -5.39 17.97 -23.94
CA GLN A 290 -5.21 16.95 -22.92
C GLN A 290 -5.63 17.45 -21.54
N GLU A 291 -5.31 18.69 -21.19
CA GLU A 291 -5.81 19.30 -19.95
C GLU A 291 -7.35 19.30 -19.87
N VAL A 292 -8.01 19.69 -20.97
CA VAL A 292 -9.47 19.68 -21.05
C VAL A 292 -10.02 18.27 -20.96
N TYR A 293 -9.38 17.30 -21.62
CA TYR A 293 -9.75 15.89 -21.56
C TYR A 293 -9.77 15.37 -20.11
N TYR A 294 -8.70 15.56 -19.34
CA TYR A 294 -8.65 15.06 -17.97
C TYR A 294 -9.56 15.84 -17.02
N LYS A 295 -9.74 17.16 -17.21
CA LYS A 295 -10.77 17.92 -16.46
C LYS A 295 -12.17 17.38 -16.73
N ASN A 296 -12.46 16.95 -17.96
CA ASN A 296 -13.74 16.31 -18.30
C ASN A 296 -13.88 14.93 -17.65
N LYS A 297 -12.81 14.13 -17.62
CA LYS A 297 -12.80 12.85 -16.88
C LYS A 297 -13.05 13.06 -15.39
N ALA A 298 -12.38 14.05 -14.79
CA ALA A 298 -12.57 14.41 -13.39
C ALA A 298 -14.04 14.76 -13.10
N ARG A 299 -14.63 15.63 -13.95
CA ARG A 299 -16.05 15.97 -13.86
C ARG A 299 -16.93 14.75 -13.92
N LEU A 300 -16.82 13.97 -15.00
CA LEU A 300 -17.64 12.77 -15.19
C LEU A 300 -17.55 11.84 -13.98
N ALA A 301 -16.34 11.61 -13.45
CA ALA A 301 -16.15 10.78 -12.27
C ALA A 301 -16.85 11.35 -11.03
N PHE A 302 -16.73 12.65 -10.74
CA PHE A 302 -17.46 13.28 -9.62
C PHE A 302 -18.98 13.26 -9.80
N GLU A 303 -19.47 13.47 -11.02
CA GLU A 303 -20.90 13.38 -11.32
C GLU A 303 -21.42 11.95 -11.08
N ARG A 304 -20.66 10.93 -11.49
CA ARG A 304 -20.98 9.52 -11.26
C ARG A 304 -20.92 9.16 -9.78
N ALA A 305 -19.93 9.68 -9.03
CA ALA A 305 -19.84 9.49 -7.58
C ALA A 305 -21.10 9.99 -6.87
N TYR A 306 -21.52 11.22 -7.14
CA TYR A 306 -22.75 11.79 -6.56
C TYR A 306 -24.01 11.07 -7.03
N THR A 307 -24.06 10.64 -8.29
CA THR A 307 -25.22 9.90 -8.81
C THR A 307 -25.40 8.56 -8.10
N LYS A 308 -24.30 7.88 -7.74
CA LYS A 308 -24.35 6.63 -6.98
C LYS A 308 -24.62 6.86 -5.50
N ASP A 309 -24.19 7.98 -4.95
CA ASP A 309 -24.46 8.37 -3.57
C ASP A 309 -24.74 9.87 -3.48
N THR A 310 -26.02 10.23 -3.43
CA THR A 310 -26.47 11.63 -3.36
C THR A 310 -26.18 12.29 -2.02
N ALA A 311 -25.73 11.53 -1.00
CA ALA A 311 -25.23 12.11 0.25
C ALA A 311 -23.80 12.66 0.08
N ASN A 312 -23.08 12.26 -0.97
CA ASN A 312 -21.72 12.71 -1.25
C ASN A 312 -21.68 14.14 -1.81
N GLY A 313 -21.98 15.11 -0.96
CA GLY A 313 -21.98 16.53 -1.32
C GLY A 313 -20.60 17.07 -1.73
N ILE A 314 -19.51 16.42 -1.32
CA ILE A 314 -18.15 16.74 -1.76
C ILE A 314 -17.98 16.45 -3.25
N ALA A 315 -18.47 15.30 -3.73
CA ALA A 315 -18.43 14.97 -5.16
C ALA A 315 -19.20 16.00 -6.00
N ALA A 316 -20.42 16.36 -5.59
CA ALA A 316 -21.20 17.40 -6.26
C ALA A 316 -20.49 18.77 -6.25
N TYR A 317 -19.87 19.13 -5.12
CA TYR A 317 -19.08 20.36 -5.02
C TYR A 317 -17.91 20.36 -6.00
N ASN A 318 -17.13 19.28 -6.06
CA ASN A 318 -15.98 19.17 -6.95
C ASN A 318 -16.39 19.23 -8.43
N ALA A 319 -17.49 18.58 -8.82
CA ALA A 319 -18.06 18.72 -10.16
C ALA A 319 -18.43 20.19 -10.46
N GLY A 320 -19.14 20.85 -9.54
CA GLY A 320 -19.56 22.24 -9.68
C GLY A 320 -18.39 23.22 -9.78
N VAL A 321 -17.33 23.03 -9.00
CA VAL A 321 -16.11 23.86 -9.08
C VAL A 321 -15.43 23.72 -10.44
N LEU A 322 -15.36 22.51 -11.01
CA LEU A 322 -14.77 22.31 -12.33
C LEU A 322 -15.58 23.00 -13.44
N TYR A 323 -16.92 22.99 -13.37
CA TYR A 323 -17.74 23.80 -14.27
C TYR A 323 -17.55 25.30 -14.04
N ASN A 324 -17.40 25.74 -12.79
CA ASN A 324 -17.16 27.15 -12.48
C ASN A 324 -15.82 27.64 -13.07
N LEU A 325 -14.78 26.80 -13.03
CA LEU A 325 -13.50 27.10 -13.65
C LEU A 325 -13.63 27.23 -15.18
N GLU A 326 -14.41 26.38 -15.83
CA GLU A 326 -14.71 26.52 -17.26
C GLU A 326 -15.48 27.81 -17.54
N PHE A 327 -16.51 28.11 -16.75
CA PHE A 327 -17.28 29.35 -16.87
C PHE A 327 -16.37 30.58 -16.76
N ASN A 328 -15.52 30.64 -15.74
CA ASN A 328 -14.62 31.78 -15.53
C ASN A 328 -13.64 31.96 -16.71
N ALA A 329 -13.08 30.86 -17.24
CA ALA A 329 -12.20 30.93 -18.40
C ALA A 329 -12.90 31.43 -19.67
N LEU A 330 -14.18 31.09 -19.84
CA LEU A 330 -15.00 31.59 -20.95
C LEU A 330 -15.37 33.07 -20.74
N ASP A 331 -15.80 33.46 -19.54
CA ASP A 331 -16.17 34.83 -19.20
C ASP A 331 -14.97 35.78 -19.32
N ASP A 332 -13.77 35.36 -18.90
CA ASP A 332 -12.54 36.14 -19.05
C ASP A 332 -12.20 36.40 -20.52
N LYS A 333 -12.31 35.38 -21.39
CA LYS A 333 -12.14 35.54 -22.84
C LYS A 333 -13.17 36.51 -23.43
N MET A 334 -14.41 36.44 -22.97
CA MET A 334 -15.46 37.37 -23.40
C MET A 334 -15.14 38.82 -22.96
N ARG A 335 -14.68 39.01 -21.72
CA ARG A 335 -14.24 40.32 -21.22
C ARG A 335 -13.06 40.87 -22.01
N ASP A 336 -12.10 40.02 -22.41
CA ASP A 336 -10.97 40.41 -23.26
C ASP A 336 -11.41 40.87 -24.65
N ASN A 337 -12.38 40.17 -25.24
CA ASN A 337 -12.99 40.57 -26.50
C ASN A 337 -13.68 41.94 -26.37
N ILE A 338 -14.45 42.15 -25.29
CA ILE A 338 -15.11 43.44 -25.02
C ILE A 338 -14.08 44.55 -24.81
N ARG A 339 -13.03 44.32 -24.03
CA ARG A 339 -11.92 45.28 -23.83
C ARG A 339 -11.24 45.64 -25.16
N SER A 340 -11.08 44.66 -26.04
CA SER A 340 -10.51 44.89 -27.39
C SER A 340 -11.42 45.79 -28.23
N LEU A 341 -12.74 45.56 -28.21
CA LEU A 341 -13.70 46.45 -28.88
C LEU A 341 -13.70 47.87 -28.30
N GLN A 342 -13.60 48.01 -26.97
CA GLN A 342 -13.51 49.30 -26.31
C GLN A 342 -12.26 50.08 -26.73
N LYS A 343 -11.11 49.42 -26.86
CA LYS A 343 -9.87 50.04 -27.36
C LYS A 343 -10.01 50.55 -28.79
N LEU A 344 -10.63 49.76 -29.68
CA LEU A 344 -10.90 50.20 -31.06
C LEU A 344 -11.85 51.40 -31.10
N ASN A 345 -12.89 51.40 -30.26
CA ASN A 345 -13.82 52.53 -30.15
C ASN A 345 -13.18 53.79 -29.53
N ALA A 346 -12.26 53.62 -28.59
CA ALA A 346 -11.51 54.74 -27.99
C ALA A 346 -10.58 55.39 -29.03
N ALA A 347 -9.82 54.59 -29.78
CA ALA A 347 -8.96 55.09 -30.86
C ALA A 347 -9.76 55.83 -31.95
N LYS A 348 -11.00 55.40 -32.22
CA LYS A 348 -11.95 56.13 -33.08
C LYS A 348 -12.34 57.50 -32.52
N ALA A 349 -12.47 57.64 -31.20
CA ALA A 349 -12.93 58.87 -30.55
C ALA A 349 -11.95 60.04 -30.75
N ASP A 350 -10.66 59.73 -30.89
CA ASP A 350 -9.60 60.73 -31.12
C ASP A 350 -9.58 61.29 -32.55
N ILE A 351 -10.29 60.65 -33.50
CA ILE A 351 -10.36 61.09 -34.90
C ILE A 351 -11.50 62.10 -35.09
N LYS A 352 -11.15 63.38 -35.14
CA LYS A 352 -12.10 64.50 -35.31
C LYS A 352 -12.57 64.72 -36.75
N ASP A 353 -11.74 64.38 -37.75
CA ASP A 353 -12.08 64.55 -39.16
C ASP A 353 -13.08 63.47 -39.63
N PRO A 354 -14.26 63.83 -40.16
CA PRO A 354 -15.29 62.86 -40.56
C PRO A 354 -14.85 61.87 -41.64
N LYS A 355 -14.02 62.30 -42.61
CA LYS A 355 -13.54 61.43 -43.69
C LYS A 355 -12.51 60.44 -43.17
N LYS A 356 -11.59 60.91 -42.31
CA LYS A 356 -10.61 60.03 -41.63
C LYS A 356 -11.28 59.04 -40.70
N LYS A 357 -12.36 59.45 -40.03
CA LYS A 357 -13.16 58.57 -39.15
C LYS A 357 -13.87 57.47 -39.93
N ALA A 358 -14.46 57.79 -41.08
CA ALA A 358 -15.08 56.80 -41.96
C ALA A 358 -14.05 55.82 -42.55
N ALA A 359 -12.85 56.31 -42.91
CA ALA A 359 -11.76 55.46 -43.37
C ALA A 359 -11.26 54.50 -42.28
N TYR A 360 -11.13 54.98 -41.04
CA TYR A 360 -10.79 54.16 -39.88
C TYR A 360 -11.85 53.10 -39.60
N ASP A 361 -13.13 53.46 -39.64
CA ASP A 361 -14.24 52.51 -39.48
C ASP A 361 -14.19 51.38 -40.51
N ALA A 362 -13.96 51.71 -41.79
CA ALA A 362 -13.81 50.72 -42.84
C ALA A 362 -12.58 49.81 -42.60
N GLN A 363 -11.47 50.37 -42.10
CA GLN A 363 -10.25 49.64 -41.78
C GLN A 363 -10.44 48.65 -40.62
N ILE A 364 -11.10 49.04 -39.53
CA ILE A 364 -11.26 48.19 -38.35
C ILE A 364 -12.47 47.24 -38.44
N LYS A 365 -13.38 47.45 -39.39
CA LYS A 365 -14.60 46.65 -39.53
C LYS A 365 -14.35 45.13 -39.55
N PRO A 366 -13.37 44.59 -40.31
CA PRO A 366 -13.09 43.15 -40.28
C PRO A 366 -12.70 42.64 -38.89
N GLN A 367 -11.91 43.42 -38.15
CA GLN A 367 -11.49 43.09 -36.78
C GLN A 367 -12.66 43.17 -35.79
N VAL A 368 -13.49 44.20 -35.89
CA VAL A 368 -14.70 44.35 -35.05
C VAL A 368 -15.67 43.20 -35.29
N ASP A 369 -15.93 42.85 -36.55
CA ASP A 369 -16.82 41.76 -36.91
C ASP A 369 -16.27 40.41 -36.41
N ALA A 370 -14.96 40.18 -36.53
CA ALA A 370 -14.30 38.97 -36.02
C ALA A 370 -14.41 38.86 -34.48
N ILE A 371 -14.15 39.93 -33.73
CA ILE A 371 -14.24 39.92 -32.27
C ILE A 371 -15.70 39.70 -31.82
N LYS A 372 -16.67 40.36 -32.46
CA LYS A 372 -18.09 40.16 -32.15
C LYS A 372 -18.53 38.72 -32.41
N LYS A 373 -18.10 38.13 -33.53
CA LYS A 373 -18.37 36.73 -33.86
C LYS A 373 -17.77 35.79 -32.82
N ALA A 374 -16.48 35.97 -32.49
CA ALA A 374 -15.82 35.17 -31.46
C ALA A 374 -16.51 35.27 -30.10
N ASN A 375 -16.99 36.46 -29.71
CA ASN A 375 -17.72 36.63 -28.46
C ASN A 375 -19.10 35.94 -28.48
N ALA A 376 -19.82 36.03 -29.59
CA ALA A 376 -21.11 35.36 -29.75
C ALA A 376 -20.98 33.82 -29.72
N GLU A 377 -19.86 33.28 -30.21
CA GLU A 377 -19.55 31.85 -30.14
C GLU A 377 -19.29 31.36 -28.70
N LEU A 378 -18.88 32.25 -27.79
CA LEU A 378 -18.64 31.93 -26.38
C LEU A 378 -19.90 32.04 -25.49
N ASP A 379 -20.92 32.79 -25.91
CA ASP A 379 -22.12 33.05 -25.10
C ASP A 379 -22.82 31.75 -24.67
N LYS A 380 -23.05 30.82 -25.61
CA LYS A 380 -23.75 29.56 -25.32
C LYS A 380 -22.94 28.60 -24.43
N PRO A 381 -21.64 28.35 -24.71
CA PRO A 381 -20.78 27.60 -23.79
C PRO A 381 -20.74 28.19 -22.38
N ALA A 382 -20.58 29.52 -22.25
CA ALA A 382 -20.52 30.18 -20.95
C ALA A 382 -21.84 30.03 -20.19
N ALA A 383 -22.98 30.25 -20.86
CA ALA A 383 -24.29 30.05 -20.27
C ALA A 383 -24.49 28.61 -19.78
N SER A 384 -24.06 27.62 -20.58
CA SER A 384 -24.17 26.20 -20.24
C SER A 384 -23.28 25.83 -19.06
N ALA A 385 -22.04 26.31 -19.02
CA ALA A 385 -21.13 26.09 -17.89
C ALA A 385 -21.66 26.74 -16.61
N ALA A 386 -22.27 27.94 -16.68
CA ALA A 386 -22.94 28.57 -15.54
C ALA A 386 -24.13 27.74 -15.03
N ASP A 387 -24.96 27.19 -15.94
CA ASP A 387 -26.09 26.33 -15.57
C ASP A 387 -25.63 25.02 -14.90
N SER A 388 -24.59 24.38 -15.44
CA SER A 388 -23.99 23.20 -14.83
C SER A 388 -23.37 23.52 -13.46
N THR A 389 -22.69 24.66 -13.34
CA THR A 389 -22.13 25.14 -12.06
C THR A 389 -23.22 25.28 -11.00
N ILE A 390 -24.32 25.98 -11.34
CA ILE A 390 -25.47 26.15 -10.46
C ILE A 390 -26.05 24.79 -10.07
N THR A 391 -26.30 23.92 -11.06
CA THR A 391 -26.92 22.60 -10.83
C THR A 391 -26.12 21.78 -9.83
N TRP A 392 -24.81 21.67 -10.05
CA TRP A 392 -23.95 20.84 -9.21
C TRP A 392 -23.69 21.45 -7.83
N LEU A 393 -23.58 22.77 -7.73
CA LEU A 393 -23.41 23.42 -6.42
C LEU A 393 -24.72 23.48 -5.63
N GLU A 394 -25.89 23.53 -6.27
CA GLU A 394 -27.16 23.35 -5.57
C GLU A 394 -27.28 21.92 -5.00
N ASN A 395 -26.85 20.91 -5.75
CA ASN A 395 -26.76 19.53 -5.28
C ASN A 395 -25.82 19.41 -4.08
N ALA A 396 -24.63 20.01 -4.17
CA ALA A 396 -23.67 20.07 -3.07
C ALA A 396 -24.26 20.74 -1.83
N TYR A 397 -24.88 21.91 -2.00
CA TYR A 397 -25.57 22.63 -0.93
C TYR A 397 -26.61 21.74 -0.23
N ARG A 398 -27.50 21.08 -0.99
CA ARG A 398 -28.58 20.25 -0.44
C ARG A 398 -28.01 19.06 0.34
N ALA A 399 -27.05 18.34 -0.24
CA ALA A 399 -26.43 17.19 0.38
C ALA A 399 -25.66 17.58 1.65
N LEU A 400 -24.78 18.58 1.56
CA LEU A 400 -23.98 19.03 2.70
C LEU A 400 -24.86 19.64 3.80
N LYS A 401 -25.90 20.40 3.46
CA LYS A 401 -26.84 20.96 4.46
C LYS A 401 -27.42 19.86 5.35
N ALA A 402 -27.73 18.69 4.80
CA ALA A 402 -28.32 17.57 5.51
C ALA A 402 -27.35 16.86 6.49
N VAL A 403 -26.05 17.12 6.41
CA VAL A 403 -25.04 16.55 7.32
C VAL A 403 -25.07 17.31 8.66
N PRO A 404 -25.43 16.66 9.79
CA PRO A 404 -25.50 17.34 11.09
C PRO A 404 -24.13 17.76 11.61
N ASP A 405 -23.18 16.82 11.68
CA ASP A 405 -21.84 17.02 12.23
C ASP A 405 -20.79 17.09 11.12
N LYS A 406 -20.88 18.15 10.30
CA LYS A 406 -19.94 18.37 9.19
C LYS A 406 -18.49 18.39 9.68
N SER A 407 -17.64 17.63 9.01
CA SER A 407 -16.18 17.77 9.06
C SER A 407 -15.75 19.17 8.57
N SER A 408 -14.50 19.55 8.87
CA SER A 408 -13.92 20.81 8.38
C SER A 408 -13.94 20.91 6.85
N ALA A 409 -13.72 19.78 6.15
CA ALA A 409 -13.76 19.73 4.70
C ALA A 409 -15.18 19.98 4.16
N GLU A 410 -16.19 19.36 4.76
CA GLU A 410 -17.60 19.54 4.38
C GLU A 410 -18.09 20.96 4.66
N LYS A 411 -17.71 21.56 5.80
CA LYS A 411 -18.01 22.97 6.11
C LYS A 411 -17.44 23.91 5.05
N ASN A 412 -16.18 23.69 4.67
CA ASN A 412 -15.53 24.48 3.63
C ASN A 412 -16.21 24.32 2.26
N CYS A 413 -16.55 23.10 1.85
CA CYS A 413 -17.27 22.86 0.60
C CYS A 413 -18.67 23.49 0.61
N TYR A 414 -19.37 23.41 1.75
CA TYR A 414 -20.69 24.01 1.94
C TYR A 414 -20.64 25.53 1.77
N ASN A 415 -19.75 26.21 2.51
CA ASN A 415 -19.63 27.66 2.45
C ASN A 415 -19.24 28.14 1.04
N LYS A 416 -18.24 27.51 0.41
CA LYS A 416 -17.83 27.85 -0.95
C LYS A 416 -18.92 27.61 -1.99
N SER A 417 -19.78 26.60 -1.78
CA SER A 417 -20.94 26.39 -2.65
C SER A 417 -21.88 27.59 -2.60
N LEU A 418 -22.15 28.14 -1.40
CA LEU A 418 -23.02 29.32 -1.24
C LEU A 418 -22.44 30.55 -1.94
N ASP A 419 -21.15 30.82 -1.75
CA ASP A 419 -20.48 31.97 -2.37
C ASP A 419 -20.53 31.92 -3.89
N ILE A 420 -20.23 30.75 -4.47
CA ILE A 420 -20.26 30.58 -5.92
C ILE A 420 -21.71 30.64 -6.44
N LEU A 421 -22.68 30.05 -5.74
CA LEU A 421 -24.09 30.13 -6.12
C LEU A 421 -24.59 31.57 -6.11
N TYR A 422 -24.26 32.36 -5.09
CA TYR A 422 -24.56 33.79 -5.04
C TYR A 422 -24.03 34.52 -6.28
N ASN A 423 -22.76 34.30 -6.63
CA ASN A 423 -22.12 34.91 -7.79
C ASN A 423 -22.77 34.47 -9.11
N MET A 424 -23.06 33.18 -9.26
CA MET A 424 -23.66 32.63 -10.49
C MET A 424 -25.11 33.11 -10.68
N TYR A 425 -25.90 33.18 -9.62
CA TYR A 425 -27.24 33.75 -9.70
C TYR A 425 -27.23 35.26 -9.93
N THR A 426 -26.24 35.98 -9.41
CA THR A 426 -26.02 37.40 -9.72
C THR A 426 -25.74 37.58 -11.21
N TYR A 427 -24.85 36.77 -11.77
CA TYR A 427 -24.57 36.74 -13.21
C TYR A 427 -25.84 36.47 -14.04
N LYS A 428 -26.62 35.45 -13.69
CA LYS A 428 -27.88 35.11 -14.38
C LYS A 428 -28.90 36.24 -14.29
N ARG A 429 -29.10 36.83 -13.11
CA ARG A 429 -29.97 38.00 -12.91
C ARG A 429 -29.57 39.15 -13.83
N ASP A 430 -28.29 39.51 -13.84
CA ASP A 430 -27.80 40.66 -14.61
C ASP A 430 -27.91 40.46 -16.12
N LYS A 431 -27.83 39.21 -16.59
CA LYS A 431 -28.10 38.83 -18.00
C LYS A 431 -29.59 38.83 -18.36
N SER A 432 -30.49 38.72 -17.37
CA SER A 432 -31.94 38.64 -17.57
C SER A 432 -32.67 39.98 -17.47
N LYS A 433 -31.98 41.13 -17.46
CA LYS A 433 -32.62 42.46 -17.34
C LYS A 433 -33.72 42.76 -18.36
N ALA A 434 -33.69 42.12 -19.53
CA ALA A 434 -34.72 42.27 -20.57
C ALA A 434 -35.95 41.36 -20.35
N ASP A 435 -35.84 40.34 -19.49
CA ASP A 435 -36.93 39.43 -19.10
C ASP A 435 -37.21 39.60 -17.61
N GLN A 436 -38.20 40.42 -17.29
CA GLN A 436 -38.54 40.77 -15.91
C GLN A 436 -38.82 39.54 -15.03
N LYS A 437 -39.48 38.51 -15.59
CA LYS A 437 -39.84 37.31 -14.85
C LYS A 437 -38.60 36.51 -14.46
N LEU A 438 -37.65 36.35 -15.39
CA LEU A 438 -36.38 35.68 -15.09
C LEU A 438 -35.50 36.51 -14.15
N PHE A 439 -35.48 37.84 -14.33
CA PHE A 439 -34.76 38.75 -13.45
C PHE A 439 -35.21 38.58 -11.99
N ASP A 440 -36.53 38.67 -11.75
CA ASP A 440 -37.09 38.57 -10.39
C ASP A 440 -36.83 37.18 -9.77
N ALA A 441 -36.92 36.11 -10.57
CA ALA A 441 -36.63 34.76 -10.12
C ALA A 441 -35.17 34.56 -9.68
N TYR A 442 -34.21 35.10 -10.44
CA TYR A 442 -32.80 35.04 -10.08
C TYR A 442 -32.45 35.99 -8.94
N ASP A 443 -33.06 37.17 -8.85
CA ASP A 443 -32.86 38.09 -7.73
C ASP A 443 -33.32 37.49 -6.40
N ALA A 444 -34.44 36.74 -6.41
CA ALA A 444 -34.88 35.98 -5.25
C ALA A 444 -33.83 34.94 -4.81
N LYS A 445 -33.18 34.25 -5.77
CA LYS A 445 -32.08 33.31 -5.49
C LYS A 445 -30.84 34.02 -4.92
N VAL A 446 -30.46 35.17 -5.47
CA VAL A 446 -29.36 36.00 -4.94
C VAL A 446 -29.60 36.33 -3.47
N LYS A 447 -30.78 36.87 -3.14
CA LYS A 447 -31.17 37.19 -1.75
C LYS A 447 -31.16 35.97 -0.85
N PHE A 448 -31.63 34.82 -1.34
CA PHE A 448 -31.63 33.57 -0.58
C PHE A 448 -30.22 33.13 -0.19
N TYR A 449 -29.26 33.12 -1.14
CA TYR A 449 -27.89 32.71 -0.83
C TYR A 449 -27.15 33.75 0.00
N ASP A 450 -27.38 35.04 -0.22
CA ASP A 450 -26.81 36.13 0.60
C ASP A 450 -27.20 36.02 2.09
N GLN A 451 -28.48 35.70 2.35
CA GLN A 451 -28.95 35.43 3.71
C GLN A 451 -28.25 34.23 4.34
N LEU A 452 -28.06 33.15 3.58
CA LEU A 452 -27.36 31.96 4.08
C LEU A 452 -25.88 32.24 4.36
N ILE A 453 -25.20 33.01 3.51
CA ILE A 453 -23.79 33.41 3.72
C ILE A 453 -23.69 34.24 5.00
N SER A 454 -24.57 35.23 5.17
CA SER A 454 -24.60 36.10 6.35
C SER A 454 -24.87 35.32 7.64
N ALA A 455 -25.72 34.29 7.59
CA ALA A 455 -26.02 33.44 8.73
C ALA A 455 -24.86 32.51 9.13
N ASN A 456 -23.96 32.16 8.20
CA ASN A 456 -22.80 31.31 8.47
C ASN A 456 -21.53 32.09 8.87
N GLY A 457 -21.53 33.42 8.72
CA GLY A 457 -20.41 34.31 9.04
C GLY A 457 -20.35 34.78 10.49
N ASN A 458 -21.29 34.35 11.35
CA ASN A 458 -21.37 34.67 12.78
C ASN A 458 -21.06 33.46 13.66
#